data_AF-A0A1Y4UW13-F1
#
_entry.id   AF-A0A1Y4UW13-F1
#
_cell.length_a   1.000
_cell.length_b   1.000
_cell.length_c   1.000
_cell.angle_alpha   90.00
_cell.angle_beta   90.00
_cell.angle_gamma   90.00
#
_symmetry.space_group_name_H-M   'P 1'
#
loop_
_entity.id
_entity.type
_entity.pdbx_description
1 polymer ?
#
loop_
_entity_poly.entity_id
_entity_poly.type
_entity_poly.pdbx_seq_one_letter_code
_entity_poly.pdbx_strand_id
1 'polypeptide(L)'
;MNMGIGTNTQKPDEGELKRKMKEIACSVWYTSKGRTIPMMFKYQDEEGVIHKVTHINVQKQAEKFYCGIPIQEFCCSTVVENQEYLFRLYYYPESHCWKVSWGEE
;
A
#
# COMPACT_ATOMS: atom_id res chain seq x y z
N MET A 1 23.70 -27.71 -28.99
CA MET A 1 22.60 -27.40 -28.06
C MET A 1 23.17 -26.53 -26.96
N ASN A 2 22.79 -25.26 -26.88
CA ASN A 2 23.27 -24.34 -25.84
C ASN A 2 22.05 -23.71 -25.18
N MET A 3 21.58 -24.31 -24.08
CA MET A 3 20.51 -23.75 -23.25
C MET A 3 21.11 -22.66 -22.39
N GLY A 4 20.92 -21.40 -22.80
CA GLY A 4 21.20 -20.24 -21.97
C GLY A 4 20.29 -20.27 -20.75
N ILE A 5 20.86 -20.44 -19.56
CA ILE A 5 20.15 -20.26 -18.31
C ILE A 5 19.88 -18.77 -18.17
N GLY A 6 18.67 -18.35 -18.52
CA GLY A 6 18.14 -17.05 -18.16
C GLY A 6 18.08 -16.97 -16.65
N THR A 7 18.93 -16.17 -16.04
CA THR A 7 18.83 -15.79 -14.63
C THR A 7 17.53 -15.02 -14.46
N ASN A 8 16.45 -15.73 -14.13
CA ASN A 8 15.18 -15.12 -13.78
C ASN A 8 15.38 -14.39 -12.45
N THR A 9 15.75 -13.11 -12.52
CA THR A 9 15.82 -12.19 -11.38
C THR A 9 14.40 -11.81 -10.95
N GLN A 10 13.53 -12.79 -10.71
CA GLN A 10 12.25 -12.54 -10.06
C GLN A 10 12.57 -12.06 -8.64
N LYS A 11 12.02 -10.88 -8.29
CA LYS A 11 12.09 -10.39 -6.91
C LYS A 11 11.55 -11.49 -5.98
N PRO A 12 12.17 -11.70 -4.80
CA PRO A 12 11.74 -12.75 -3.89
C PRO A 12 10.26 -12.56 -3.55
N ASP A 13 9.51 -13.66 -3.58
CA ASP A 13 8.12 -13.68 -3.13
C ASP A 13 8.09 -13.59 -1.60
N GLU A 14 7.30 -12.67 -1.08
CA GLU A 14 7.20 -12.39 0.35
C GLU A 14 6.22 -13.36 1.05
N GLY A 15 5.62 -14.28 0.29
CA GLY A 15 4.65 -15.26 0.78
C GLY A 15 3.28 -14.65 1.00
N GLU A 16 2.62 -15.05 2.08
CA GLU A 16 1.25 -14.65 2.40
C GLU A 16 1.21 -13.34 3.21
N LEU A 17 0.36 -12.39 2.78
CA LEU A 17 0.12 -11.14 3.50
C LEU A 17 -0.88 -11.35 4.66
N LYS A 18 -0.37 -11.59 5.88
CA LYS A 18 -1.17 -11.96 7.07
C LYS A 18 -1.86 -10.81 7.81
N ARG A 19 -2.03 -9.63 7.21
CA ARG A 19 -2.58 -8.46 7.89
C ARG A 19 -4.09 -8.31 7.74
N LYS A 20 -4.73 -7.78 8.79
CA LYS A 20 -6.12 -7.31 8.69
C LYS A 20 -6.16 -6.03 7.85
N MET A 21 -6.66 -6.17 6.64
CA MET A 21 -6.78 -5.08 5.67
C MET A 21 -8.24 -4.66 5.53
N LYS A 22 -8.46 -3.35 5.36
CA LYS A 22 -9.77 -2.78 5.03
C LYS A 22 -9.72 -2.04 3.71
N GLU A 23 -10.77 -2.19 2.90
CA GLU A 23 -10.89 -1.47 1.63
C GLU A 23 -11.16 0.01 1.87
N ILE A 24 -10.54 0.85 1.04
CA ILE A 24 -10.58 2.31 1.18
C ILE A 24 -10.72 2.99 -0.17
N ALA A 25 -11.27 4.19 -0.16
CA ALA A 25 -11.18 5.11 -1.29
C ALA A 25 -9.97 6.03 -1.09
N CYS A 26 -8.95 5.91 -1.92
CA CYS A 26 -7.71 6.69 -1.81
C CYS A 26 -7.63 7.77 -2.90
N SER A 27 -7.23 8.98 -2.52
CA SER A 27 -6.84 10.05 -3.42
C SER A 27 -5.32 10.05 -3.56
N VAL A 28 -4.85 10.03 -4.80
CA VAL A 28 -3.42 9.83 -5.11
C VAL A 28 -2.96 10.87 -6.12
N TRP A 29 -1.68 11.20 -6.05
CA TRP A 29 -0.98 11.89 -7.13
C TRP A 29 -0.15 10.89 -7.92
N TYR A 30 -0.11 11.08 -9.22
CA TYR A 30 0.87 10.46 -10.08
C TYR A 30 1.86 11.53 -10.54
N THR A 31 3.14 11.31 -10.25
CA THR A 31 4.19 12.19 -10.78
C THR A 31 4.37 11.96 -12.28
N SER A 32 5.01 12.90 -12.98
CA SER A 32 5.38 12.74 -14.40
C SER A 32 6.26 11.52 -14.68
N LYS A 33 6.92 10.97 -13.64
CA LYS A 33 7.73 9.74 -13.71
C LYS A 33 6.96 8.47 -13.34
N GLY A 34 5.63 8.55 -13.19
CA GLY A 34 4.79 7.41 -12.88
C GLY A 34 4.82 6.95 -11.42
N ARG A 35 5.45 7.69 -10.50
CA ARG A 35 5.36 7.38 -9.06
C ARG A 35 4.00 7.75 -8.51
N THR A 36 3.37 6.81 -7.82
CA THR A 36 2.14 6.97 -7.04
C THR A 36 2.45 7.56 -5.67
N ILE A 37 1.74 8.61 -5.26
CA ILE A 37 1.87 9.26 -3.96
C ILE A 37 0.48 9.38 -3.33
N PRO A 38 0.14 8.59 -2.28
CA PRO A 38 -1.14 8.70 -1.58
C PRO A 38 -1.20 9.99 -0.75
N MET A 39 -2.32 10.72 -0.87
CA MET A 39 -2.50 12.04 -0.26
C MET A 39 -3.55 12.06 0.86
N MET A 40 -4.65 11.36 0.64
CA MET A 40 -5.71 11.17 1.63
C MET A 40 -6.49 9.90 1.29
N PHE A 41 -7.20 9.35 2.26
CA PHE A 41 -8.17 8.30 1.99
C PHE A 41 -9.39 8.41 2.90
N LYS A 42 -10.45 7.73 2.48
CA LYS A 42 -11.63 7.51 3.29
C LYS A 42 -11.81 6.02 3.53
N TYR A 43 -12.19 5.68 4.75
CA TYR A 43 -12.58 4.33 5.13
C TYR A 43 -13.91 4.38 5.85
N GLN A 44 -14.75 3.38 5.62
CA GLN A 44 -15.96 3.18 6.42
C GLN A 44 -15.56 2.39 7.67
N ASP A 45 -16.10 2.67 8.85
CA ASP A 45 -15.90 1.84 10.05
C ASP A 45 -16.88 0.65 10.11
N GLU A 46 -17.03 0.02 11.26
CA GLU A 46 -17.96 -1.11 11.45
C GLU A 46 -19.42 -0.64 11.65
N GLU A 47 -19.62 0.60 12.08
CA GLU A 47 -20.93 1.24 12.27
C GLU A 47 -21.45 1.90 10.98
N GLY A 48 -20.64 1.89 9.92
CA GLY A 48 -21.00 2.48 8.62
C GLY A 48 -20.60 3.96 8.48
N VAL A 49 -19.90 4.53 9.45
CA VAL A 49 -19.47 5.93 9.41
C VAL A 49 -18.23 6.07 8.54
N ILE A 50 -18.22 7.07 7.66
CA ILE A 50 -17.10 7.35 6.76
C ILE A 50 -16.14 8.32 7.45
N HIS A 51 -14.95 7.82 7.74
CA HIS A 51 -13.83 8.60 8.28
C HIS A 51 -12.91 9.04 7.15
N LYS A 52 -12.23 10.17 7.36
CA LYS A 52 -11.31 10.77 6.38
C LYS A 52 -9.94 10.97 7.03
N VAL A 53 -8.91 10.36 6.43
CA VAL A 53 -7.51 10.55 6.81
C VAL A 53 -6.84 11.46 5.78
N THR A 54 -6.18 12.51 6.25
CA THR A 54 -5.53 13.55 5.43
C THR A 54 -4.12 13.82 5.93
N HIS A 55 -3.32 14.60 5.19
CA HIS A 55 -1.94 14.94 5.57
C HIS A 55 -1.05 13.70 5.75
N ILE A 56 -1.20 12.73 4.83
CA ILE A 56 -0.43 11.50 4.83
C ILE A 56 1.05 11.81 4.55
N ASN A 57 1.92 11.41 5.45
CA ASN A 57 3.36 11.38 5.25
C ASN A 57 3.78 9.97 4.83
N VAL A 58 4.34 9.83 3.63
CA VAL A 58 4.89 8.54 3.16
C VAL A 58 6.33 8.42 3.63
N GLN A 59 6.58 7.53 4.58
CA GLN A 59 7.91 7.28 5.13
C GLN A 59 8.73 6.33 4.25
N LYS A 60 8.09 5.27 3.76
CA LYS A 60 8.72 4.25 2.90
C LYS A 60 7.73 3.76 1.85
N GLN A 61 8.25 3.44 0.67
CA GLN A 61 7.50 2.83 -0.42
C GLN A 61 8.27 1.61 -0.92
N ALA A 62 7.57 0.49 -1.11
CA ALA A 62 8.14 -0.72 -1.68
C ALA A 62 7.16 -1.35 -2.67
N GLU A 63 7.70 -2.05 -3.67
CA GLU A 63 6.94 -2.93 -4.54
C GLU A 63 7.33 -4.36 -4.23
N LYS A 64 6.34 -5.16 -3.84
CA LYS A 64 6.52 -6.53 -3.37
C LYS A 64 5.62 -7.48 -4.13
N PHE A 65 6.01 -8.74 -4.14
CA PHE A 65 5.22 -9.82 -4.73
C PHE A 65 4.75 -10.72 -3.60
N TYR A 66 3.43 -10.86 -3.48
CA TYR A 66 2.79 -11.73 -2.50
C TYR A 66 2.07 -12.84 -3.25
N CYS A 67 2.58 -14.07 -3.20
CA CYS A 67 2.12 -15.19 -4.00
C CYS A 67 2.01 -14.84 -5.50
N GLY A 68 3.00 -14.13 -6.04
CA GLY A 68 3.05 -13.68 -7.42
C GLY A 68 2.22 -12.43 -7.75
N ILE A 69 1.44 -11.90 -6.81
CA ILE A 69 0.63 -10.68 -7.00
C ILE A 69 1.49 -9.45 -6.68
N PRO A 70 1.70 -8.51 -7.63
CA PRO A 70 2.40 -7.27 -7.35
C PRO A 70 1.55 -6.36 -6.46
N ILE A 71 2.13 -5.89 -5.36
CA ILE A 71 1.50 -4.96 -4.43
C ILE A 71 2.48 -3.82 -4.15
N GLN A 72 1.99 -2.58 -4.26
CA GLN A 72 2.73 -1.40 -3.80
C GLN A 72 2.37 -1.13 -2.34
N GLU A 73 3.36 -1.27 -1.45
CA GLU A 73 3.25 -0.95 -0.04
C GLU A 73 3.74 0.47 0.24
N PHE A 74 2.98 1.19 1.06
CA PHE A 74 3.36 2.51 1.56
C PHE A 74 3.28 2.49 3.09
N CYS A 75 4.41 2.64 3.76
CA CYS A 75 4.43 2.90 5.20
C CYS A 75 4.20 4.39 5.41
N CYS A 76 3.14 4.72 6.14
CA CYS A 76 2.65 6.07 6.26
C CYS A 76 2.45 6.47 7.72
N SER A 77 2.61 7.76 7.99
CA SER A 77 2.12 8.37 9.22
C SER A 77 1.18 9.53 8.93
N THR A 78 0.33 9.84 9.89
CA THR A 78 -0.48 11.07 9.90
C THR A 78 -0.51 11.62 11.32
N VAL A 79 -0.56 12.94 11.46
CA VAL A 79 -0.74 13.59 12.76
C VAL A 79 -2.17 14.11 12.85
N VAL A 80 -2.89 13.65 13.87
CA VAL A 80 -4.25 14.11 14.21
C VAL A 80 -4.23 14.52 15.67
N GLU A 81 -4.66 15.75 15.97
CA GLU A 81 -4.71 16.28 17.34
C GLU A 81 -3.39 16.12 18.13
N ASN A 82 -2.25 16.34 17.45
CA ASN A 82 -0.90 16.22 18.02
C ASN A 82 -0.49 14.78 18.40
N GLN A 83 -1.24 13.77 17.94
CA GLN A 83 -0.91 12.36 18.04
C GLN A 83 -0.54 11.80 16.66
N GLU A 84 0.59 11.09 16.58
CA GLU A 84 1.00 10.40 15.37
C GLU A 84 0.33 9.03 15.27
N TYR A 85 -0.21 8.73 14.09
CA TYR A 85 -0.82 7.44 13.77
C TYR A 85 -0.06 6.81 12.61
N LEU A 86 0.38 5.57 12.82
CA LEU A 86 1.11 4.78 11.82
C LEU A 86 0.18 3.76 11.17
N PHE A 87 0.27 3.65 9.85
CA PHE A 87 -0.52 2.72 9.07
C PHE A 87 0.20 2.37 7.77
N ARG A 88 -0.26 1.31 7.13
CA ARG A 88 0.24 0.89 5.81
C ARG A 88 -0.88 0.92 4.78
N LEU A 89 -0.58 1.50 3.63
CA LEU A 89 -1.46 1.45 2.46
C LEU A 89 -0.92 0.41 1.48
N TYR A 90 -1.85 -0.32 0.88
CA TYR A 90 -1.60 -1.34 -0.12
C TYR A 90 -2.36 -0.98 -1.37
N TYR A 91 -1.64 -0.74 -2.45
CA TYR A 91 -2.24 -0.55 -3.76
C TYR A 91 -2.02 -1.81 -4.59
N TYR A 92 -3.13 -2.34 -5.11
CA TYR A 92 -3.17 -3.51 -5.98
C TYR A 92 -3.28 -3.02 -7.43
N PRO A 93 -2.19 -3.03 -8.22
CA PRO A 93 -2.21 -2.45 -9.56
C PRO A 93 -3.13 -3.18 -10.52
N GLU A 94 -3.34 -4.48 -10.34
CA GLU A 94 -4.20 -5.31 -11.20
C GLU A 94 -5.69 -5.02 -11.03
N SER A 95 -6.13 -4.77 -9.80
CA SER A 95 -7.54 -4.48 -9.49
C SER A 95 -7.83 -2.99 -9.32
N HIS A 96 -6.79 -2.15 -9.33
CA HIS A 96 -6.86 -0.72 -9.03
C HIS A 96 -7.49 -0.40 -7.66
N CYS A 97 -7.43 -1.35 -6.71
CA CYS A 97 -8.00 -1.20 -5.38
C CYS A 97 -6.94 -0.78 -4.35
N TRP A 98 -7.41 -0.05 -3.34
CA TRP A 98 -6.60 0.37 -2.19
C TRP A 98 -7.11 -0.29 -0.92
N LYS A 99 -6.17 -0.71 -0.07
CA LYS A 99 -6.45 -1.21 1.27
C LYS A 99 -5.56 -0.54 2.30
N VAL A 100 -6.05 -0.43 3.53
CA VAL A 100 -5.30 0.05 4.70
C VAL A 100 -5.16 -1.08 5.72
N SER A 101 -3.99 -1.16 6.35
CA SER A 101 -3.78 -1.90 7.60
C SER A 101 -3.32 -0.91 8.66
N TRP A 102 -3.99 -0.94 9.81
CA TRP A 102 -3.59 -0.16 10.99
C TRP A 102 -2.53 -0.93 11.78
N GLY A 103 -1.61 -0.20 12.44
CA GLY A 103 -0.56 -0.79 13.28
C GLY A 103 0.86 -0.71 12.70
N GLU A 104 1.86 -0.90 13.57
CA GLU A 104 3.29 -0.74 13.28
C GLU A 104 3.96 -2.02 12.74
N GLU A 105 3.59 -3.19 13.28
CA GLU A 105 4.18 -4.50 12.96
C GLU A 105 3.98 -4.86 11.52
#